data_AF-A0A9P0N2R0-F1
#
_entry.id   AF-A0A9P0N2R0-F1
#
_cell.length_a   1.000
_cell.length_b   1.000
_cell.length_c   1.000
_cell.angle_alpha   90.00
_cell.angle_beta   90.00
_cell.angle_gamma   90.00
#
_symmetry.space_group_name_H-M   'P 1'
#
loop_
_entity.id
_entity.type
_entity.pdbx_description
1 polymer ?
#
loop_
_entity_poly.entity_id
_entity_poly.type
_entity_poly.pdbx_seq_one_letter_code
_entity_poly.pdbx_strand_id
1 'polypeptide(L)'
;MKSFIVLCLFGLAAVALAKPNGSTYTDRYDNVNLDEILAHIREALEQNCAKCTDTQRSGTRRVLGHIINNEQESWNRLKAKYDPESKYTVKYELELRKLKQ
;
A
#
# COMPACT_ATOMS: atom_id res chain seq x y z
N MET A 1 -51.77 -12.49 15.57
CA MET A 1 -50.99 -13.69 15.17
C MET A 1 -50.64 -13.69 13.68
N LYS A 2 -51.60 -13.54 12.75
CA LYS A 2 -51.32 -13.52 11.30
C LYS A 2 -50.41 -12.35 10.85
N SER A 3 -50.61 -11.14 11.37
CA SER A 3 -49.73 -9.99 11.03
C SER A 3 -48.28 -10.15 11.50
N PHE A 4 -48.05 -10.84 12.62
CA PHE A 4 -46.69 -11.12 13.08
C PHE A 4 -45.97 -12.11 12.17
N ILE A 5 -46.69 -13.12 11.67
CA ILE A 5 -46.14 -14.07 10.69
C ILE A 5 -45.78 -13.35 9.38
N VAL A 6 -46.64 -12.44 8.91
CA VAL A 6 -46.37 -11.63 7.71
C VAL A 6 -45.15 -10.72 7.91
N LEU A 7 -45.02 -10.07 9.08
CA LEU A 7 -43.86 -9.24 9.41
C LEU A 7 -42.56 -10.06 9.46
N CYS A 8 -42.58 -11.23 10.09
CA CYS A 8 -41.42 -12.12 10.16
C CYS A 8 -41.02 -12.66 8.77
N LEU A 9 -41.99 -13.02 7.92
CA LEU A 9 -41.73 -13.45 6.54
C LEU A 9 -41.16 -12.32 5.68
N PHE A 10 -41.64 -11.08 5.85
CA PHE A 10 -41.09 -9.91 5.17
C PHE A 10 -39.66 -9.60 5.63
N GLY A 11 -39.39 -9.71 6.94
CA GLY A 11 -38.05 -9.55 7.51
C GLY A 11 -37.05 -10.60 7.00
N LEU A 12 -37.47 -11.87 6.95
CA LEU A 12 -36.67 -12.96 6.39
C LEU A 12 -36.37 -12.75 4.90
N ALA A 13 -37.35 -12.28 4.12
CA ALA A 13 -37.15 -11.95 2.71
C ALA A 13 -36.16 -10.79 2.54
N ALA A 14 -36.23 -9.74 3.35
CA ALA A 14 -35.30 -8.62 3.29
C ALA A 14 -33.85 -9.01 3.62
N VAL A 15 -33.64 -9.89 4.61
CA VAL A 15 -32.31 -10.41 4.95
C VAL A 15 -31.77 -11.33 3.85
N ALA A 16 -32.60 -12.18 3.25
CA ALA A 16 -32.18 -13.04 2.13
C ALA A 16 -31.82 -12.26 0.86
N LEU A 17 -32.40 -11.07 0.67
CA LEU A 17 -32.12 -10.17 -0.47
C LEU A 17 -30.97 -9.19 -0.20
N ALA A 18 -30.46 -9.09 1.03
CA ALA A 18 -29.27 -8.32 1.36
C ALA A 18 -28.02 -9.03 0.82
N LYS A 19 -27.78 -8.91 -0.49
CA LYS A 19 -26.52 -9.37 -1.10
C LYS A 19 -25.41 -8.40 -0.68
N PRO A 20 -24.36 -8.85 0.03
CA PRO A 20 -23.17 -8.03 0.21
C PRO A 20 -22.53 -7.89 -1.17
N ASN A 21 -22.82 -6.77 -1.84
CA ASN A 21 -22.36 -6.53 -3.19
C ASN A 21 -20.86 -6.23 -3.17
N GLY A 22 -20.05 -7.28 -3.26
CA GLY A 22 -18.64 -7.23 -3.63
C GLY A 22 -17.72 -6.55 -2.62
N SER A 23 -16.45 -6.93 -2.64
CA SER A 23 -15.38 -6.24 -1.90
C SER A 23 -15.42 -4.73 -2.17
N THR A 24 -15.10 -3.92 -1.16
CA THR A 24 -14.94 -2.46 -1.28
C THR A 24 -13.73 -2.03 -2.13
N TYR A 25 -13.12 -2.98 -2.84
CA TYR A 25 -11.91 -2.80 -3.64
C TYR A 25 -12.01 -3.63 -4.93
N THR A 26 -11.42 -3.12 -6.00
CA THR A 26 -11.38 -3.76 -7.32
C THR A 26 -10.34 -4.89 -7.34
N ASP A 27 -10.62 -5.95 -8.08
CA ASP A 27 -9.71 -7.08 -8.35
C ASP A 27 -8.53 -6.74 -9.29
N ARG A 28 -8.40 -5.47 -9.68
CA ARG A 28 -7.41 -4.97 -10.66
C ARG A 28 -5.97 -5.39 -10.33
N TYR A 29 -5.60 -5.48 -9.05
CA TYR A 29 -4.23 -5.77 -8.62
C TYR A 29 -4.08 -7.12 -7.91
N ASP A 30 -5.09 -8.00 -7.98
CA ASP A 30 -5.09 -9.27 -7.23
C ASP A 30 -4.15 -10.31 -7.85
N ASN A 31 -3.86 -10.20 -9.15
CA ASN A 31 -2.96 -11.11 -9.89
C ASN A 31 -1.53 -10.58 -10.00
N VAL A 32 -1.15 -9.61 -9.16
CA VAL A 32 0.20 -9.04 -9.16
C VAL A 32 1.19 -10.02 -8.52
N ASN A 33 2.30 -10.29 -9.19
CA ASN A 33 3.38 -11.10 -8.64
C ASN A 33 4.14 -10.33 -7.55
N LEU A 34 3.92 -10.70 -6.29
CA LEU A 34 4.54 -10.02 -5.16
C LEU A 34 6.06 -10.25 -5.10
N ASP A 35 6.54 -11.44 -5.45
CA ASP A 35 7.97 -11.77 -5.39
C ASP A 35 8.79 -10.95 -6.38
N GLU A 36 8.25 -10.75 -7.60
CA GLU A 36 8.87 -9.92 -8.64
C GLU A 36 9.01 -8.46 -8.16
N ILE A 37 7.94 -7.89 -7.60
CA ILE A 37 7.96 -6.51 -7.10
C ILE A 37 8.97 -6.35 -5.97
N LEU A 38 9.01 -7.29 -5.03
CA LEU A 38 9.96 -7.25 -3.92
C LEU A 38 11.40 -7.36 -4.41
N ALA A 39 11.67 -8.18 -5.42
CA ALA A 39 12.98 -8.27 -6.05
C ALA A 39 13.39 -6.93 -6.71
N HIS A 40 12.49 -6.28 -7.44
CA HIS A 40 12.74 -4.97 -8.04
C HIS A 40 13.01 -3.87 -6.99
N ILE A 41 12.30 -3.86 -5.86
CA ILE A 41 12.54 -2.89 -4.79
C ILE A 41 13.94 -3.08 -4.19
N ARG A 42 14.35 -4.33 -3.93
CA ARG A 42 15.70 -4.62 -3.40
C ARG A 42 16.80 -4.20 -4.37
N GLU A 43 16.66 -4.56 -5.64
CA GLU A 43 17.60 -4.14 -6.68
C GLU A 43 17.68 -2.62 -6.79
N ALA A 44 16.53 -1.92 -6.70
CA ALA A 44 16.51 -0.47 -6.76
C ALA A 44 17.26 0.20 -5.59
N LEU A 45 17.18 -0.36 -4.39
CA LEU A 45 17.92 0.12 -3.21
C LEU A 45 19.42 -0.14 -3.34
N GLU A 46 19.81 -1.30 -3.88
CA GLU A 46 21.21 -1.69 -4.07
C GLU A 46 21.91 -0.93 -5.20
N GLN A 47 21.23 -0.78 -6.33
CA GLN A 47 21.81 -0.29 -7.58
C GLN A 47 21.33 1.11 -7.97
N ASN A 48 20.72 1.84 -7.04
CA ASN A 48 20.14 3.17 -7.31
C ASN A 48 19.14 3.17 -8.47
N CYS A 49 18.28 2.15 -8.50
CA CYS A 49 17.21 1.99 -9.48
C CYS A 49 17.75 1.95 -10.92
N ALA A 50 18.86 1.23 -11.17
CA ALA A 50 19.55 1.24 -12.46
C ALA A 50 18.62 0.99 -13.66
N LYS A 51 17.64 0.10 -13.50
CA LYS A 51 16.65 -0.27 -14.54
C LYS A 51 15.41 0.63 -14.61
N CYS A 52 15.29 1.62 -13.73
CA CYS A 52 14.10 2.45 -13.63
C CYS A 52 14.09 3.55 -14.69
N THR A 53 12.90 3.97 -15.14
CA THR A 53 12.78 5.18 -15.97
C THR A 53 13.01 6.43 -15.12
N ASP A 54 13.34 7.56 -15.76
CA ASP A 54 13.54 8.82 -15.03
C ASP A 54 12.26 9.28 -14.32
N THR A 55 11.09 8.98 -14.89
CA THR A 55 9.79 9.21 -14.26
C THR A 55 9.63 8.37 -12.98
N GLN A 56 10.01 7.09 -13.02
CA GLN A 56 9.96 6.24 -11.83
C GLN A 56 10.96 6.72 -10.77
N ARG A 57 12.19 7.08 -11.15
CA ARG A 57 13.20 7.60 -10.21
C ARG A 57 12.73 8.89 -9.54
N SER A 58 12.29 9.87 -10.32
CA SER A 58 11.82 11.16 -9.81
C SER A 58 10.55 11.03 -8.97
N GLY A 59 9.57 10.25 -9.44
CA GLY A 59 8.33 9.96 -8.72
C GLY A 59 8.59 9.26 -7.38
N THR A 60 9.39 8.20 -7.38
CA THR A 60 9.75 7.48 -6.14
C THR A 60 10.49 8.37 -5.16
N ARG A 61 11.42 9.22 -5.63
CA ARG A 61 12.13 10.17 -4.75
C ARG A 61 11.20 11.18 -4.11
N ARG A 62 10.20 11.67 -4.84
CA ARG A 62 9.17 12.58 -4.32
C ARG A 62 8.36 11.92 -3.21
N VAL A 63 7.89 10.69 -3.43
CA VAL A 63 7.10 9.92 -2.45
C VAL A 63 7.94 9.56 -1.23
N LEU A 64 9.15 9.02 -1.45
CA LEU A 64 10.05 8.63 -0.37
C LEU A 64 10.46 9.84 0.47
N GLY A 65 10.73 10.98 -0.16
CA GLY A 65 11.01 12.23 0.56
C GLY A 65 9.82 12.72 1.40
N HIS A 66 8.59 12.59 0.89
CA HIS A 66 7.39 12.91 1.67
C HIS A 66 7.29 12.01 2.91
N ILE A 67 7.44 10.69 2.74
CA ILE A 67 7.35 9.73 3.84
C ILE A 67 8.42 9.99 4.91
N ILE A 68 9.67 10.25 4.49
CA ILE A 68 10.78 10.53 5.41
C ILE A 68 10.54 11.81 6.22
N ASN A 69 9.94 12.84 5.63
CA ASN A 69 9.79 14.16 6.26
C ASN A 69 8.47 14.32 7.04
N ASN A 70 7.40 13.64 6.61
CA ASN A 70 6.05 13.88 7.12
C ASN A 70 5.40 12.64 7.76
N GLU A 71 5.86 11.42 7.46
CA GLU A 71 5.23 10.18 7.92
C GLU A 71 6.22 9.26 8.66
N GLN A 72 6.74 9.72 9.80
CA GLN A 72 7.80 9.02 10.54
C GLN A 72 7.42 7.58 10.94
N GLU A 73 6.14 7.32 11.25
CA GLU A 73 5.67 5.97 11.59
C GLU A 73 5.74 5.02 10.39
N SER A 74 5.24 5.46 9.22
CA SER A 74 5.36 4.74 7.95
C SER A 74 6.83 4.51 7.61
N TRP A 75 7.67 5.53 7.79
CA TRP A 75 9.10 5.42 7.53
C TRP A 75 9.77 4.37 8.42
N ASN A 76 9.47 4.37 9.73
CA ASN A 76 10.03 3.39 10.66
C ASN A 76 9.61 1.95 10.30
N ARG A 77 8.35 1.74 9.88
CA ARG A 77 7.88 0.43 9.40
C ARG A 77 8.63 -0.03 8.15
N LEU A 78 8.86 0.88 7.20
CA LEU A 78 9.58 0.56 5.96
C LEU A 78 11.02 0.14 6.25
N LYS A 79 11.72 0.88 7.12
CA LYS A 79 13.08 0.52 7.55
C LYS A 79 13.12 -0.85 8.20
N ALA A 80 12.26 -1.10 9.18
CA ALA A 80 12.22 -2.38 9.87
C ALA A 80 11.97 -3.57 8.91
N LYS A 81 11.16 -3.37 7.86
CA LYS A 81 10.81 -4.43 6.91
C LYS A 81 11.86 -4.64 5.81
N TYR A 82 12.44 -3.56 5.27
CA TYR A 82 13.26 -3.62 4.05
C TYR A 82 14.72 -3.28 4.25
N ASP A 83 15.09 -2.62 5.35
CA ASP A 83 16.46 -2.21 5.66
C ASP A 83 16.75 -2.30 7.18
N PRO A 84 16.63 -3.50 7.79
CA PRO A 84 16.82 -3.68 9.24
C PRO A 84 18.25 -3.33 9.70
N GLU A 85 19.24 -3.47 8.81
CA GLU A 85 20.65 -3.12 9.07
C GLU A 85 20.97 -1.64 8.77
N SER A 86 19.98 -0.86 8.34
CA SER A 86 20.12 0.57 8.01
C SER A 86 21.18 0.87 6.93
N LYS A 87 21.43 -0.07 6.01
CA LYS A 87 22.42 0.05 4.93
C LYS A 87 22.07 1.16 3.94
N TYR A 88 20.78 1.35 3.65
CA TYR A 88 20.30 2.32 2.65
C TYR A 88 19.70 3.57 3.30
N THR A 89 19.17 3.42 4.51
CA THR A 89 18.51 4.46 5.31
C THR A 89 19.35 5.72 5.41
N VAL A 90 20.62 5.60 5.78
CA VAL A 90 21.51 6.75 6.00
C VAL A 90 21.63 7.62 4.74
N LYS A 91 21.79 6.98 3.58
CA LYS A 91 21.89 7.66 2.28
C LYS A 91 20.61 8.42 1.96
N TYR A 92 19.47 7.75 2.02
CA TYR A 92 18.19 8.36 1.61
C TYR A 92 17.70 9.42 2.61
N GLU A 93 17.92 9.25 3.90
CA GLU A 93 17.63 10.29 4.89
C GLU A 93 18.49 11.54 4.66
N LEU A 94 19.80 11.38 4.42
CA LEU A 94 20.70 12.50 4.13
C LEU A 94 20.31 13.26 2.86
N GLU A 95 19.88 12.52 1.84
CA GLU A 95 19.52 13.07 0.53
C GLU A 95 18.15 13.75 0.54
N LEU A 96 17.13 13.10 1.12
CA LEU A 96 15.74 13.48 0.95
C LEU A 96 15.20 14.36 2.08
N ARG A 97 15.84 14.41 3.25
CA ARG A 97 15.49 15.40 4.29
C ARG A 97 15.76 16.85 3.85
N LYS A 98 16.65 17.03 2.88
CA LYS A 98 16.96 18.33 2.28
C LYS A 98 15.86 18.81 1.34
N LEU A 99 15.09 17.88 0.77
CA LEU A 99 13.96 18.17 -0.09
C LEU A 99 12.74 18.42 0.79
N LYS A 100 12.68 19.59 1.43
CA LYS A 100 11.42 20.08 1.99
C LYS A 100 10.49 20.38 0.80
N GLN A 101 9.37 19.66 0.74
CA GLN A 101 8.29 19.95 -0.20
C GLN A 101 7.55 21.21 0.20
#